data_AF-A0A7C3ZNH5-F1
#
_entry.id   AF-A0A7C3ZNH5-F1
#
_cell.length_a   1.000
_cell.length_b   1.000
_cell.length_c   1.000
_cell.angle_alpha   90.00
_cell.angle_beta   90.00
_cell.angle_gamma   90.00
#
_symmetry.space_group_name_H-M   'P 1'
#
loop_
_entity.id
_entity.type
_entity.pdbx_description
1 polymer ?
#
loop_
_entity_poly.entity_id
_entity_poly.type
_entity_poly.pdbx_seq_one_letter_code
_entity_poly.pdbx_strand_id
1 'polypeptide(L)'
;MAKIIIVDDDPNVRDVLSRMLNARGHTVMTSADGLNAILLIKNNIADIVVLDRNIPFATGEKVFKKIKELSRAIKVIILTGYDDEESKENYLEMGASLFISKSEGLTNIINKIESLSPPKNISQPSSETSILVADDDNYTREFLKKFLTSKGYKVFTAADGMEALNIVKENRISLILLDIFMPRLDGKGVLYELKKLKAPPLIVVISGNEDERLAIEFLKEGAMDYIKKPVDLEKLDIIIRTLTL
;
A
#
# COMPACT_ATOMS: atom_id res chain seq x y z
N MET A 1 -5.70 6.25 -19.45
CA MET A 1 -4.44 6.70 -18.79
C MET A 1 -4.81 7.96 -18.06
N ALA A 2 -4.70 7.97 -16.73
CA ALA A 2 -5.04 9.14 -15.92
C ALA A 2 -3.77 9.83 -15.41
N LYS A 3 -3.81 11.15 -15.27
CA LYS A 3 -2.82 11.97 -14.58
C LYS A 3 -3.24 12.10 -13.11
N ILE A 4 -2.44 11.53 -12.22
CA ILE A 4 -2.75 11.39 -10.81
C ILE A 4 -1.75 12.22 -10.01
N ILE A 5 -2.25 13.03 -9.06
CA ILE A 5 -1.41 13.70 -8.07
C ILE A 5 -1.67 13.05 -6.70
N ILE A 6 -0.61 12.57 -6.06
CA ILE A 6 -0.67 11.99 -4.71
C ILE A 6 -0.08 12.99 -3.72
N VAL A 7 -0.85 13.34 -2.70
CA VAL A 7 -0.47 14.28 -1.65
C VAL A 7 -0.58 13.54 -0.32
N ASP A 8 0.56 13.17 0.23
CA ASP A 8 0.67 12.34 1.44
C ASP A 8 2.00 12.68 2.10
N ASP A 9 2.10 12.79 3.42
CA ASP A 9 3.36 13.12 4.08
C ASP A 9 4.28 11.89 4.23
N ASP A 10 3.71 10.68 4.19
CA ASP A 10 4.46 9.42 4.25
C ASP A 10 5.16 9.13 2.91
N PRO A 11 6.52 9.14 2.87
CA PRO A 11 7.27 8.84 1.66
C PRO A 11 7.04 7.42 1.13
N ASN A 12 6.74 6.43 1.99
CA ASN A 12 6.51 5.06 1.57
C ASN A 12 5.19 4.94 0.83
N VAL A 13 4.12 5.57 1.34
CA VAL A 13 2.82 5.61 0.67
C VAL A 13 2.96 6.28 -0.70
N ARG A 14 3.67 7.40 -0.79
CA ARG A 14 3.93 8.07 -2.07
C ARG A 14 4.72 7.20 -3.04
N ASP A 15 5.82 6.58 -2.60
CA ASP A 15 6.67 5.73 -3.46
C ASP A 15 5.87 4.55 -4.02
N VAL A 16 5.19 3.79 -3.16
CA VAL A 16 4.48 2.58 -3.56
C VAL A 16 3.30 2.92 -4.47
N LEU A 17 2.44 3.86 -4.08
CA LEU A 17 1.32 4.24 -4.94
C LEU A 17 1.82 4.79 -6.29
N SER A 18 2.87 5.60 -6.30
CA SER A 18 3.47 6.13 -7.53
C SER A 18 3.98 5.02 -8.44
N ARG A 19 4.79 4.10 -7.90
CA ARG A 19 5.33 2.96 -8.67
C ARG A 19 4.21 2.09 -9.23
N MET A 20 3.25 1.72 -8.39
CA MET A 20 2.16 0.81 -8.76
C MET A 20 1.23 1.41 -9.82
N LEU A 21 0.87 2.69 -9.68
CA LEU A 21 0.00 3.37 -10.65
C LEU A 21 0.77 3.69 -11.95
N ASN A 22 2.06 4.04 -11.89
CA ASN A 22 2.89 4.22 -13.10
C ASN A 22 3.04 2.89 -13.86
N ALA A 23 3.25 1.76 -13.18
CA ALA A 23 3.32 0.43 -13.79
C ALA A 23 2.01 0.05 -14.52
N ARG A 24 0.87 0.55 -14.06
CA ARG A 24 -0.45 0.43 -14.71
C ARG A 24 -0.67 1.46 -15.83
N GLY A 25 0.36 2.24 -16.17
CA GLY A 25 0.35 3.22 -17.23
C GLY A 25 -0.46 4.47 -16.91
N HIS A 26 -0.55 4.87 -15.63
CA HIS A 26 -0.90 6.23 -15.25
C HIS A 26 0.34 7.13 -15.28
N THR A 27 0.14 8.44 -15.21
CA THR A 27 1.24 9.38 -14.92
C THR A 27 1.03 9.91 -13.52
N VAL A 28 1.99 9.64 -12.63
CA VAL A 28 1.89 10.06 -11.24
C VAL A 28 2.87 11.18 -10.92
N MET A 29 2.38 12.22 -10.26
CA MET A 29 3.19 13.22 -9.56
C MET A 29 2.88 13.16 -8.07
N THR A 30 3.84 13.55 -7.23
CA THR A 30 3.70 13.42 -5.78
C THR A 30 4.09 14.71 -5.06
N SER A 31 3.41 15.03 -3.95
CA SER A 31 3.77 16.10 -3.01
C SER A 31 3.77 15.57 -1.58
N ALA A 32 4.69 16.05 -0.76
CA ALA A 32 4.73 15.76 0.68
C ALA A 32 3.94 16.76 1.54
N ASP A 33 3.50 17.87 0.94
CA ASP A 33 2.80 18.95 1.65
C ASP A 33 1.75 19.67 0.81
N GLY A 34 0.89 20.42 1.49
CA GLY A 34 -0.25 21.10 0.87
C GLY A 34 0.10 22.29 -0.01
N LEU A 35 1.17 23.03 0.26
CA LEU A 35 1.56 24.19 -0.54
C LEU A 35 2.11 23.76 -1.91
N ASN A 36 3.03 22.80 -1.90
CA ASN A 36 3.56 22.19 -3.11
C ASN A 36 2.47 21.44 -3.88
N ALA A 37 1.50 20.82 -3.20
CA ALA A 37 0.36 20.20 -3.85
C ALA A 37 -0.47 21.20 -4.66
N ILE A 38 -0.81 22.36 -4.08
CA ILE A 38 -1.56 23.40 -4.79
C ILE A 38 -0.75 23.93 -5.98
N LEU A 39 0.56 24.10 -5.83
CA LEU A 39 1.44 24.52 -6.92
C LEU A 39 1.45 23.49 -8.07
N LEU A 40 1.56 22.20 -7.75
CA LEU A 40 1.52 21.12 -8.73
C LEU A 40 0.19 21.09 -9.48
N ILE A 41 -0.92 21.21 -8.76
CA ILE A 41 -2.29 21.19 -9.33
C ILE A 41 -2.55 22.40 -10.24
N LYS A 42 -2.01 23.58 -9.89
CA LYS A 42 -2.14 24.78 -10.73
C LYS A 42 -1.35 24.68 -12.04
N ASN A 43 -0.19 24.04 -12.01
CA ASN A 43 0.74 24.02 -13.13
C ASN A 43 0.61 22.76 -14.01
N ASN A 44 -0.23 21.79 -13.62
CA ASN A 44 -0.38 20.54 -14.32
C ASN A 44 -1.86 20.14 -14.43
N ILE A 45 -2.20 19.42 -15.50
CA ILE A 45 -3.51 18.78 -15.63
C ILE A 45 -3.52 17.54 -14.76
N ALA A 46 -4.49 17.44 -13.86
CA ALA A 46 -4.76 16.27 -13.05
C ALA A 46 -6.20 15.79 -13.30
N ASP A 47 -6.37 14.49 -13.49
CA ASP A 47 -7.68 13.84 -13.56
C ASP A 47 -8.15 13.44 -12.15
N ILE A 48 -7.20 12.98 -11.33
CA ILE A 48 -7.42 12.48 -9.97
C ILE A 48 -6.39 13.11 -9.03
N VAL A 49 -6.86 13.58 -7.87
CA VAL A 49 -6.00 13.93 -6.74
C VAL A 49 -6.31 12.98 -5.58
N VAL A 50 -5.28 12.31 -5.08
CA VAL A 50 -5.32 11.49 -3.87
C VAL A 50 -4.72 12.34 -2.75
N LEU A 51 -5.52 12.67 -1.74
CA LEU A 51 -5.19 13.68 -0.74
C LEU A 51 -5.33 13.11 0.67
N ASP A 52 -4.20 12.98 1.36
CA ASP A 52 -4.18 12.76 2.80
C ASP A 52 -4.77 13.98 3.53
N ARG A 53 -5.57 13.71 4.55
CA ARG A 53 -6.11 14.72 5.48
C ARG A 53 -5.01 15.37 6.31
N ASN A 54 -4.03 14.57 6.76
CA ASN A 54 -3.05 14.95 7.75
C ASN A 54 -1.72 15.32 7.09
N ILE A 55 -1.71 16.43 6.35
CA ILE A 55 -0.51 16.90 5.66
C ILE A 55 0.09 18.15 6.34
N PRO A 56 1.43 18.29 6.36
CA PRO A 56 2.10 19.48 6.86
C PRO A 56 1.73 20.76 6.10
N PHE A 57 1.92 21.91 6.76
CA PHE A 57 1.84 23.28 6.21
C PHE A 57 0.46 23.76 5.70
N ALA A 58 -0.52 22.88 5.52
CA ALA A 58 -1.94 23.20 5.33
C ALA A 58 -2.79 21.99 5.70
N THR A 59 -3.97 22.17 6.29
CA THR A 59 -4.87 21.02 6.50
C THR A 59 -5.36 20.46 5.16
N GLY A 60 -5.55 19.15 5.06
CA GLY A 60 -6.08 18.52 3.84
C GLY A 60 -7.40 19.15 3.38
N GLU A 61 -8.24 19.61 4.30
CA GLU A 61 -9.48 20.32 3.97
C GLU A 61 -9.25 21.63 3.20
N LYS A 62 -8.22 22.41 3.57
CA LYS A 62 -7.87 23.66 2.85
C LYS A 62 -7.41 23.36 1.43
N VAL A 63 -6.60 22.32 1.27
CA VAL A 63 -6.13 21.87 -0.05
C VAL A 63 -7.32 21.38 -0.88
N PHE A 64 -8.20 20.57 -0.30
CA PHE A 64 -9.42 20.08 -0.94
C PHE A 64 -10.31 21.21 -1.46
N LYS A 65 -10.66 22.18 -0.59
CA LYS A 65 -11.45 23.36 -0.98
C LYS A 65 -10.79 24.10 -2.13
N LYS A 66 -9.46 24.26 -2.08
CA LYS A 66 -8.73 24.95 -3.15
C LYS A 66 -8.76 24.20 -4.47
N ILE A 67 -8.67 22.87 -4.46
CA ILE A 67 -8.81 22.04 -5.66
C ILE A 67 -10.20 22.25 -6.29
N LYS A 68 -11.26 22.23 -5.48
CA LYS A 68 -12.64 22.40 -5.97
C LYS A 68 -12.92 23.81 -6.49
N GLU A 69 -12.25 24.84 -5.98
CA GLU A 69 -12.25 26.18 -6.56
C GLU A 69 -11.53 26.23 -7.92
N LEU A 70 -10.39 25.54 -8.05
CA LEU A 70 -9.59 25.53 -9.28
C LEU A 70 -10.26 24.74 -10.40
N SER A 71 -10.82 23.57 -10.08
CA SER A 71 -11.54 22.74 -11.03
C SER A 71 -12.45 21.74 -10.33
N ARG A 72 -13.75 21.82 -10.63
CA ARG A 72 -14.74 20.84 -10.16
C ARG A 72 -14.65 19.50 -10.90
N ALA A 73 -13.99 19.46 -12.06
CA ALA A 73 -13.82 18.25 -12.85
C ALA A 73 -12.78 17.28 -12.25
N ILE A 74 -11.87 17.79 -11.42
CA ILE A 74 -10.87 16.96 -10.74
C ILE A 74 -11.59 16.05 -9.73
N LYS A 75 -11.44 14.73 -9.92
CA LYS A 75 -11.89 13.73 -8.96
C LYS A 75 -10.93 13.77 -7.77
N VAL A 76 -11.47 13.92 -6.56
CA VAL A 76 -10.63 14.00 -5.35
C VAL A 76 -10.97 12.82 -4.46
N ILE A 77 -9.96 12.03 -4.13
CA ILE A 77 -10.03 10.93 -3.18
C ILE A 77 -9.37 11.40 -1.90
N ILE A 78 -10.08 11.31 -0.78
CA ILE A 78 -9.55 11.62 0.54
C ILE A 78 -8.98 10.34 1.14
N LEU A 79 -7.73 10.37 1.57
CA LEU A 79 -7.10 9.35 2.40
C LEU A 79 -7.14 9.77 3.85
N THR A 80 -7.54 8.85 4.73
CA THR A 80 -7.56 9.10 6.17
C THR A 80 -6.57 8.24 6.92
N GLY A 81 -6.12 8.77 8.05
CA GLY A 81 -5.34 8.03 9.01
C GLY A 81 -6.12 6.84 9.58
N TYR A 82 -5.42 6.07 10.38
CA TYR A 82 -5.83 4.74 10.83
C TYR A 82 -6.89 4.73 11.95
N ASP A 83 -7.26 5.89 12.51
CA ASP A 83 -8.12 6.02 13.70
C ASP A 83 -9.24 7.07 13.50
N ASP A 84 -9.58 7.40 12.24
CA ASP A 84 -10.37 8.58 11.88
C ASP A 84 -11.74 8.19 11.27
N GLU A 85 -12.77 8.06 12.11
CA GLU A 85 -14.15 7.77 11.69
C GLU A 85 -14.97 9.03 11.42
N GLU A 86 -14.57 10.17 11.97
CA GLU A 86 -15.33 11.41 11.93
C GLU A 86 -14.90 12.24 10.71
N SER A 87 -15.85 12.73 9.92
CA SER A 87 -15.70 13.58 8.71
C SER A 87 -15.86 12.91 7.33
N LYS A 88 -16.17 11.60 7.24
CA LYS A 88 -16.44 10.95 5.94
C LYS A 88 -17.59 11.61 5.18
N GLU A 89 -18.73 11.84 5.85
CA GLU A 89 -19.93 12.42 5.25
C GLU A 89 -19.67 13.84 4.73
N ASN A 90 -18.99 14.67 5.53
CA ASN A 90 -18.68 16.05 5.16
C ASN A 90 -17.87 16.16 3.85
N TYR A 91 -16.80 15.37 3.68
CA TYR A 91 -16.00 15.43 2.45
C TYR A 91 -16.79 14.99 1.21
N LEU A 92 -17.63 13.96 1.34
CA LEU A 92 -18.47 13.48 0.25
C LEU A 92 -19.51 14.53 -0.14
N GLU A 93 -20.17 15.16 0.84
CA GLU A 93 -21.10 16.28 0.62
C GLU A 93 -20.41 17.48 -0.06
N MET A 94 -19.17 17.77 0.31
CA MET A 94 -18.37 18.81 -0.33
C MET A 94 -17.82 18.42 -1.72
N GLY A 95 -18.14 17.22 -2.22
CA GLY A 95 -17.85 16.78 -3.58
C GLY A 95 -16.58 15.95 -3.74
N ALA A 96 -16.08 15.32 -2.68
CA ALA A 96 -15.08 14.26 -2.80
C ALA A 96 -15.68 13.07 -3.55
N SER A 97 -14.88 12.45 -4.43
CA SER A 97 -15.32 11.28 -5.20
C SER A 97 -15.31 10.02 -4.36
N LEU A 98 -14.31 9.86 -3.49
CA LEU A 98 -14.18 8.74 -2.56
C LEU A 98 -13.50 9.19 -1.27
N PHE A 99 -13.71 8.42 -0.21
CA PHE A 99 -13.08 8.56 1.09
C PHE A 99 -12.62 7.18 1.54
N ILE A 100 -11.33 7.02 1.82
CA ILE A 100 -10.69 5.71 2.01
C ILE A 100 -9.78 5.77 3.23
N SER A 101 -9.91 4.78 4.11
CA SER A 101 -8.98 4.64 5.23
C SER A 101 -7.70 3.92 4.79
N LYS A 102 -6.54 4.45 5.22
CA LYS A 102 -5.26 3.73 5.06
C LYS A 102 -5.24 2.41 5.83
N SER A 103 -6.09 2.24 6.86
CA SER A 103 -6.25 0.96 7.57
C SER A 103 -6.83 -0.16 6.72
N GLU A 104 -7.45 0.16 5.57
CA GLU A 104 -7.96 -0.83 4.62
C GLU A 104 -6.84 -1.42 3.71
N GLY A 105 -5.59 -0.97 3.85
CA GLY A 105 -4.45 -1.43 3.05
C GLY A 105 -4.31 -0.72 1.69
N LEU A 106 -3.07 -0.65 1.17
CA LEU A 106 -2.79 0.08 -0.07
C LEU A 106 -3.42 -0.58 -1.31
N THR A 107 -3.64 -1.90 -1.31
CA THR A 107 -4.30 -2.60 -2.42
C THR A 107 -5.69 -2.05 -2.67
N ASN A 108 -6.46 -1.84 -1.60
CA ASN A 108 -7.80 -1.29 -1.69
C ASN A 108 -7.78 0.17 -2.20
N ILE A 109 -6.81 0.97 -1.78
CA ILE A 109 -6.62 2.35 -2.29
C ILE A 109 -6.36 2.33 -3.80
N ILE A 110 -5.44 1.48 -4.27
CA ILE A 110 -5.11 1.36 -5.71
C ILE A 110 -6.36 0.96 -6.51
N ASN A 111 -7.07 -0.07 -6.08
CA ASN A 111 -8.28 -0.54 -6.77
C ASN A 111 -9.37 0.55 -6.84
N LYS A 112 -9.54 1.32 -5.77
CA LYS A 112 -10.49 2.45 -5.71
C LYS A 112 -10.06 3.63 -6.59
N ILE A 113 -8.76 3.89 -6.76
CA ILE A 113 -8.25 4.88 -7.71
C ILE A 113 -8.52 4.42 -9.15
N GLU A 114 -8.25 3.15 -9.44
CA GLU A 114 -8.45 2.57 -10.76
C GLU A 114 -9.93 2.53 -11.16
N SER A 115 -10.86 2.33 -10.21
CA SER A 115 -12.31 2.36 -10.50
C SER A 115 -12.82 3.75 -10.92
N LEU A 116 -12.10 4.82 -10.59
CA LEU A 116 -12.37 6.17 -11.08
C LEU A 116 -11.71 6.48 -12.42
N SER A 117 -10.88 5.58 -12.94
CA SER A 117 -10.22 5.67 -14.24
C SER A 117 -10.84 4.68 -15.24
N PRO A 118 -10.75 4.93 -16.56
CA PRO A 118 -11.18 3.94 -17.54
C PRO A 118 -10.36 2.64 -17.38
N PRO A 119 -11.01 1.46 -17.46
CA PRO A 119 -10.37 0.18 -17.21
C PRO A 119 -9.17 -0.02 -18.16
N LYS A 120 -8.08 -0.55 -17.62
CA LYS A 120 -6.92 -0.98 -18.40
C LYS A 120 -6.64 -2.44 -18.18
N ASN A 121 -6.12 -3.08 -19.23
CA ASN A 121 -5.52 -4.41 -19.12
C ASN A 121 -4.35 -4.35 -18.15
N ILE A 122 -4.52 -5.01 -17.01
CA ILE A 122 -3.45 -5.26 -16.05
C ILE A 122 -2.43 -6.16 -16.77
N SER A 123 -1.20 -5.68 -16.92
CA SER A 123 -0.08 -6.47 -17.43
C SER A 123 0.07 -7.75 -16.61
N GLN A 124 0.50 -8.86 -17.21
CA GLN A 124 0.76 -10.07 -16.42
C GLN A 124 1.98 -9.87 -15.51
N PRO A 125 2.00 -10.50 -14.31
CA PRO A 125 3.15 -10.42 -13.42
C PRO A 125 4.42 -10.87 -14.14
N SER A 126 5.52 -10.15 -13.92
CA SER A 126 6.81 -10.59 -14.43
C SER A 126 7.22 -11.90 -13.73
N SER A 127 7.70 -12.88 -14.50
CA SER A 127 8.09 -14.20 -14.01
C SER A 127 9.34 -14.22 -13.11
N GLU A 128 9.83 -13.04 -12.69
CA GLU A 128 11.04 -12.88 -11.87
C GLU A 128 10.75 -12.42 -10.44
N THR A 129 9.49 -12.16 -10.08
CA THR A 129 9.13 -11.70 -8.74
C THR A 129 9.43 -12.77 -7.68
N SER A 130 10.31 -12.41 -6.74
CA SER A 130 10.68 -13.25 -5.60
C SER A 130 9.89 -12.86 -4.35
N ILE A 131 9.25 -13.84 -3.72
CA ILE A 131 8.42 -13.67 -2.53
C ILE A 131 9.01 -14.47 -1.38
N LEU A 132 9.10 -13.88 -0.19
CA LEU A 132 9.47 -14.58 1.04
C LEU A 132 8.23 -14.78 1.91
N VAL A 133 8.01 -16.00 2.38
CA VAL A 133 7.00 -16.31 3.41
C VAL A 133 7.71 -16.56 4.73
N ALA A 134 7.54 -15.65 5.69
CA ALA A 134 8.11 -15.74 7.03
C ALA A 134 6.97 -15.96 8.03
N ASP A 135 6.88 -17.18 8.57
CA ASP A 135 5.81 -17.62 9.47
C ASP A 135 6.37 -18.78 10.29
N ASP A 136 6.08 -18.92 11.59
CA ASP A 136 6.64 -20.01 12.39
C ASP A 136 5.91 -21.34 12.19
N ASP A 137 4.66 -21.30 11.70
CA ASP A 137 3.87 -22.47 11.36
C ASP A 137 4.29 -23.09 10.02
N ASN A 138 4.84 -24.31 10.09
CA ASN A 138 5.32 -25.02 8.93
C ASN A 138 4.21 -25.34 7.92
N TYR A 139 2.98 -25.57 8.39
CA TYR A 139 1.86 -25.87 7.52
C TYR A 139 1.51 -24.64 6.65
N THR A 140 1.38 -23.47 7.26
CA THR A 140 1.12 -22.20 6.59
C THR A 140 2.23 -21.86 5.59
N ARG A 141 3.52 -21.99 5.98
CA ARG A 141 4.64 -21.77 5.06
C ARG A 141 4.57 -22.66 3.82
N GLU A 142 4.40 -23.97 3.99
CA GLU A 142 4.40 -24.91 2.88
C GLU A 142 3.14 -24.77 2.01
N PHE A 143 1.99 -24.47 2.61
CA PHE A 143 0.74 -24.18 1.90
C PHE A 143 0.89 -22.95 1.00
N LEU A 144 1.35 -21.83 1.55
CA LEU A 144 1.56 -20.59 0.81
C LEU A 144 2.66 -20.75 -0.25
N LYS A 145 3.74 -21.45 0.07
CA LYS A 145 4.81 -21.76 -0.90
C LYS A 145 4.27 -22.50 -2.11
N LYS A 146 3.47 -23.55 -1.92
CA LYS A 146 2.86 -24.31 -3.02
C LYS A 146 1.93 -23.42 -3.86
N PHE A 147 1.05 -22.66 -3.21
CA PHE A 147 0.15 -21.75 -3.89
C PHE A 147 0.91 -20.71 -4.74
N LEU A 148 1.86 -19.99 -4.16
CA LEU A 148 2.60 -18.93 -4.84
C LEU A 148 3.52 -19.47 -5.95
N THR A 149 4.15 -20.64 -5.74
CA THR A 149 4.93 -21.32 -6.78
C THR A 149 4.02 -21.70 -7.95
N SER A 150 2.79 -22.16 -7.70
CA SER A 150 1.83 -22.49 -8.77
C SER A 150 1.39 -21.27 -9.60
N LYS A 151 1.57 -20.06 -9.05
CA LYS A 151 1.33 -18.78 -9.74
C LYS A 151 2.55 -18.25 -10.49
N GLY A 152 3.68 -18.96 -10.45
CA GLY A 152 4.91 -18.61 -11.17
C GLY A 152 5.90 -17.74 -10.37
N TYR A 153 5.67 -17.51 -9.08
CA TYR A 153 6.61 -16.75 -8.24
C TYR A 153 7.78 -17.62 -7.77
N LYS A 154 8.95 -17.00 -7.60
CA LYS A 154 10.07 -17.62 -6.89
C LYS A 154 9.86 -17.47 -5.39
N VAL A 155 9.65 -18.57 -4.67
CA VAL A 155 9.26 -18.50 -3.26
C VAL A 155 10.39 -18.96 -2.33
N PHE A 156 10.69 -18.13 -1.35
CA PHE A 156 11.53 -18.43 -0.20
C PHE A 156 10.67 -18.60 1.04
N THR A 157 11.16 -19.36 2.02
CA THR A 157 10.47 -19.58 3.30
C THR A 157 11.43 -19.37 4.44
N ALA A 158 10.97 -18.76 5.53
CA ALA A 158 11.70 -18.60 6.78
C ALA A 158 10.81 -18.99 7.96
N ALA A 159 11.34 -19.75 8.91
CA ALA A 159 10.61 -20.17 10.11
C ALA A 159 10.60 -19.11 11.23
N ASP A 160 11.34 -18.01 11.05
CA ASP A 160 11.41 -16.89 11.99
C ASP A 160 12.05 -15.65 11.36
N GLY A 161 12.04 -14.54 12.11
CA GLY A 161 12.55 -13.27 11.64
C GLY A 161 14.06 -13.22 11.38
N MET A 162 14.89 -14.00 12.09
CA MET A 162 16.33 -13.99 11.84
C MET A 162 16.67 -14.67 10.52
N GLU A 163 16.01 -15.80 10.25
CA GLU A 163 16.12 -16.48 8.96
C GLU A 163 15.58 -15.58 7.82
N ALA A 164 14.46 -14.90 8.04
CA ALA A 164 13.88 -13.97 7.08
C ALA A 164 14.87 -12.86 6.68
N LEU A 165 15.51 -12.22 7.68
CA LEU A 165 16.51 -11.17 7.43
C LEU A 165 17.75 -11.69 6.70
N ASN A 166 18.20 -12.92 6.98
CA ASN A 166 19.32 -13.51 6.26
C ASN A 166 18.98 -13.77 4.79
N ILE A 167 17.79 -14.31 4.51
CA ILE A 167 17.32 -14.52 3.14
C ILE A 167 17.26 -13.20 2.38
N VAL A 168 16.74 -12.12 2.99
CA VAL A 168 16.67 -10.79 2.36
C VAL A 168 18.06 -10.20 2.07
N LYS A 169 19.08 -10.52 2.87
CA LYS A 169 20.47 -10.07 2.61
C LYS A 169 21.09 -10.79 1.41
N GLU A 170 20.76 -12.06 1.23
CA GLU A 170 21.36 -12.92 0.20
C GLU A 170 20.57 -12.89 -1.12
N ASN A 171 19.30 -12.49 -1.09
CA ASN A 171 18.39 -12.56 -2.22
C ASN A 171 17.66 -11.24 -2.42
N ARG A 172 17.43 -10.87 -3.67
CA ARG A 172 16.56 -9.75 -4.00
C ARG A 172 15.10 -10.15 -3.84
N ILE A 173 14.56 -9.95 -2.64
CA ILE A 173 13.14 -10.18 -2.35
C ILE A 173 12.33 -8.95 -2.76
N SER A 174 11.23 -9.16 -3.48
CA SER A 174 10.31 -8.08 -3.87
C SER A 174 9.21 -7.87 -2.84
N LEU A 175 8.71 -8.95 -2.25
CA LEU A 175 7.60 -8.94 -1.30
C LEU A 175 7.80 -9.98 -0.20
N ILE A 176 7.48 -9.62 1.03
CA ILE A 176 7.47 -10.51 2.20
C ILE A 176 6.04 -10.67 2.69
N LEU A 177 5.58 -11.91 2.84
CA LEU A 177 4.44 -12.27 3.66
C LEU A 177 4.97 -12.56 5.07
N LEU A 178 4.62 -11.71 6.02
CA LEU A 178 5.25 -11.67 7.34
C LEU A 178 4.24 -11.96 8.44
N ASP A 179 4.42 -13.05 9.17
CA ASP A 179 3.67 -13.29 10.40
C ASP A 179 4.09 -12.30 11.49
N ILE A 180 3.13 -11.93 12.34
CA ILE A 180 3.35 -11.01 13.46
C ILE A 180 4.18 -11.70 14.54
N PHE A 181 3.81 -12.94 14.90
CA PHE A 181 4.42 -13.68 15.99
C PHE A 181 5.32 -14.77 15.45
N MET A 182 6.61 -14.67 15.75
CA MET A 182 7.61 -15.67 15.40
C MET A 182 8.66 -15.76 16.52
N PRO A 183 9.29 -16.92 16.72
CA PRO A 183 10.37 -17.06 17.69
C PRO A 183 11.62 -16.27 17.26
N ARG A 184 12.57 -16.08 18.19
CA ARG A 184 13.82 -15.33 17.99
C ARG A 184 13.63 -13.83 17.68
N LEU A 185 13.15 -13.52 16.50
CA LEU A 185 12.82 -12.16 16.06
C LEU A 185 11.40 -12.19 15.50
N ASP A 186 10.52 -11.40 16.11
CA ASP A 186 9.12 -11.28 15.72
C ASP A 186 8.96 -10.42 14.45
N GLY A 187 7.73 -10.38 13.90
CA GLY A 187 7.45 -9.60 12.70
C GLY A 187 7.77 -8.10 12.87
N LYS A 188 7.58 -7.56 14.08
CA LYS A 188 7.86 -6.14 14.37
C LYS A 188 9.36 -5.86 14.31
N GLY A 189 10.17 -6.74 14.89
CA GLY A 189 11.62 -6.69 14.79
C GLY A 189 12.12 -6.80 13.36
N VAL A 190 11.55 -7.71 12.55
CA VAL A 190 11.86 -7.82 11.12
C VAL A 190 11.56 -6.52 10.39
N LEU A 191 10.36 -5.96 10.56
CA LEU A 191 9.95 -4.69 9.95
C LEU A 191 10.91 -3.56 10.30
N TYR A 192 11.29 -3.45 11.57
CA TYR A 192 12.23 -2.43 12.05
C TYR A 192 13.62 -2.55 11.39
N GLU A 193 14.15 -3.76 11.24
CA GLU A 193 15.45 -3.96 10.57
C GLU A 193 15.38 -3.67 9.07
N LEU A 194 14.28 -4.06 8.41
CA LEU A 194 14.09 -3.83 6.97
C LEU A 194 13.97 -2.35 6.64
N LYS A 195 13.34 -1.54 7.49
CA LYS A 195 13.26 -0.07 7.32
C LYS A 195 14.61 0.63 7.19
N LYS A 196 15.68 0.04 7.71
CA LYS A 196 17.03 0.61 7.63
C LYS A 196 17.66 0.46 6.24
N LEU A 197 17.07 -0.39 5.39
CA LEU A 197 17.52 -0.59 4.02
C LEU A 197 17.14 0.60 3.14
N LYS A 198 17.99 0.94 2.17
CA LYS A 198 17.70 2.01 1.20
C LYS A 198 16.52 1.68 0.29
N ALA A 199 16.29 0.40 0.02
CA ALA A 199 15.22 -0.11 -0.82
C ALA A 199 14.67 -1.40 -0.19
N PRO A 200 13.84 -1.30 0.87
CA PRO A 200 13.28 -2.47 1.52
C PRO A 200 12.31 -3.22 0.59
N PRO A 201 12.15 -4.55 0.75
CA PRO A 201 11.07 -5.28 0.12
C PRO A 201 9.71 -4.78 0.62
N LEU A 202 8.66 -4.94 -0.19
CA LEU A 202 7.29 -4.69 0.26
C LEU A 202 6.90 -5.72 1.32
N ILE A 203 6.10 -5.31 2.31
CA ILE A 203 5.68 -6.20 3.40
C ILE A 203 4.16 -6.26 3.42
N VAL A 204 3.62 -7.48 3.41
CA VAL A 204 2.21 -7.78 3.68
C VAL A 204 2.17 -8.62 4.94
N VAL A 205 1.44 -8.16 5.94
CA VAL A 205 1.35 -8.86 7.23
C VAL A 205 0.35 -9.99 7.13
N ILE A 206 0.70 -11.16 7.64
CA ILE A 206 -0.25 -12.22 7.93
C ILE A 206 -0.54 -12.15 9.43
N SER A 207 -1.80 -11.98 9.81
CA SER A 207 -2.20 -11.76 11.20
C SER A 207 -3.20 -12.81 11.68
N GLY A 208 -3.24 -13.10 12.98
CA GLY A 208 -4.32 -13.89 13.59
C GLY A 208 -5.64 -13.11 13.65
N ASN A 209 -6.71 -13.80 14.09
CA ASN A 209 -8.05 -13.22 14.18
C ASN A 209 -8.15 -12.06 15.20
N GLU A 210 -7.39 -12.10 16.28
CA GLU A 210 -7.44 -11.10 17.37
C GLU A 210 -6.46 -9.92 17.15
N ASP A 211 -5.67 -9.97 16.07
CA ASP A 211 -4.51 -9.10 15.89
C ASP A 211 -4.77 -7.90 14.97
N GLU A 212 -6.02 -7.55 14.68
CA GLU A 212 -6.33 -6.47 13.72
C GLU A 212 -5.70 -5.13 14.10
N ARG A 213 -5.70 -4.79 15.40
CA ARG A 213 -5.03 -3.58 15.88
C ARG A 213 -3.52 -3.63 15.65
N LEU A 214 -2.90 -4.79 15.86
CA LEU A 214 -1.48 -4.99 15.60
C LEU A 214 -1.18 -4.91 14.10
N ALA A 215 -2.02 -5.51 13.25
CA ALA A 215 -1.88 -5.38 11.80
C ALA A 215 -1.94 -3.91 11.35
N ILE A 216 -2.84 -3.11 11.93
CA ILE A 216 -2.90 -1.67 11.71
C ILE A 216 -1.63 -0.95 12.19
N GLU A 217 -1.05 -1.34 13.33
CA GLU A 217 0.25 -0.82 13.76
C GLU A 217 1.35 -1.12 12.73
N PHE A 218 1.36 -2.30 12.13
CA PHE A 218 2.31 -2.60 11.06
C PHE A 218 2.11 -1.73 9.83
N LEU A 219 0.86 -1.42 9.45
CA LEU A 219 0.58 -0.48 8.34
C LEU A 219 1.10 0.93 8.67
N LYS A 220 0.87 1.42 9.90
CA LYS A 220 1.47 2.67 10.40
C LYS A 220 2.99 2.65 10.32
N GLU A 221 3.56 1.47 10.57
CA GLU A 221 4.98 1.21 10.48
C GLU A 221 5.41 0.80 9.06
N GLY A 222 4.64 1.05 8.00
CA GLY A 222 5.10 0.89 6.62
C GLY A 222 4.96 -0.52 6.04
N ALA A 223 4.17 -1.40 6.64
CA ALA A 223 3.59 -2.52 5.89
C ALA A 223 2.56 -1.99 4.88
N MET A 224 2.44 -2.67 3.74
CA MET A 224 1.60 -2.24 2.62
C MET A 224 0.15 -2.71 2.77
N ASP A 225 -0.02 -3.89 3.36
CA ASP A 225 -1.33 -4.54 3.49
C ASP A 225 -1.27 -5.59 4.60
N TYR A 226 -2.43 -6.16 4.93
CA TYR A 226 -2.52 -7.30 5.83
C TYR A 226 -3.61 -8.30 5.41
N ILE A 227 -3.40 -9.56 5.80
CA ILE A 227 -4.31 -10.66 5.55
C ILE A 227 -4.51 -11.42 6.85
N LYS A 228 -5.77 -11.64 7.22
CA LYS A 228 -6.14 -12.43 8.39
C LYS A 228 -5.98 -13.93 8.10
N LYS A 229 -5.52 -14.71 9.10
CA LYS A 229 -5.57 -16.18 9.12
C LYS A 229 -7.01 -16.62 9.49
N PRO A 230 -7.56 -17.69 8.88
CA PRO A 230 -6.98 -18.49 7.80
C PRO A 230 -6.87 -17.67 6.50
N VAL A 231 -5.74 -17.83 5.80
CA VAL A 231 -5.41 -17.00 4.64
C VAL A 231 -6.39 -17.26 3.50
N ASP A 232 -7.13 -16.22 3.12
CA ASP A 232 -7.93 -16.19 1.90
C ASP A 232 -7.01 -16.06 0.66
N LEU A 233 -6.94 -17.12 -0.14
CA LEU A 233 -6.08 -17.18 -1.32
C LEU A 233 -6.51 -16.24 -2.45
N GLU A 234 -7.80 -15.95 -2.59
CA GLU A 234 -8.28 -15.02 -3.61
C GLU A 234 -7.87 -13.60 -3.23
N LYS A 235 -8.06 -13.22 -1.96
CA LYS A 235 -7.59 -11.94 -1.44
C LYS A 235 -6.06 -11.81 -1.54
N LEU A 236 -5.32 -12.86 -1.19
CA LEU A 236 -3.86 -12.89 -1.29
C LEU A 236 -3.39 -12.71 -2.75
N ASP A 237 -4.03 -13.41 -3.70
CA ASP A 237 -3.70 -13.29 -5.13
C ASP A 237 -3.88 -11.85 -5.63
N ILE A 238 -4.98 -11.20 -5.23
CA ILE A 238 -5.26 -9.80 -5.58
C ILE A 238 -4.18 -8.87 -5.01
N ILE A 239 -3.82 -9.02 -3.73
CA ILE A 239 -2.80 -8.19 -3.08
C ILE A 239 -1.45 -8.36 -3.77
N ILE A 240 -0.99 -9.60 -3.96
CA ILE A 240 0.32 -9.86 -4.57
C ILE A 240 0.37 -9.35 -6.01
N ARG A 241 -0.65 -9.67 -6.81
CA ARG A 241 -0.74 -9.13 -8.18
C ARG A 241 -0.81 -7.62 -8.17
N THR A 242 -1.42 -7.00 -7.16
CA THR A 242 -1.48 -5.54 -7.09
C THR A 242 -0.11 -4.93 -6.82
N LEU A 243 0.69 -5.55 -5.96
CA LEU A 243 1.95 -5.02 -5.45
C LEU A 243 3.21 -5.44 -6.25
N THR A 244 3.10 -6.41 -7.15
CA THR A 244 4.27 -7.03 -7.83
C THR A 244 4.28 -6.89 -9.36
N LEU A 245 3.48 -5.97 -9.90
CA LEU A 245 3.48 -5.56 -11.32
C LEU A 245 4.61 -4.57 -11.62
#